data_AF-A0A6G3WIE1-F1
#
_entry.id   AF-A0A6G3WIE1-F1
#
_cell.length_a   1.000
_cell.length_b   1.000
_cell.length_c   1.000
_cell.angle_alpha   90.00
_cell.angle_beta   90.00
_cell.angle_gamma   90.00
#
_symmetry.space_group_name_H-M   'P 1'
#
loop_
_entity.id
_entity.type
_entity.pdbx_description
1 polymer ?
#
loop_
_entity_poly.entity_id
_entity_poly.type
_entity_poly.pdbx_seq_one_letter_code
_entity_poly.pdbx_strand_id
1 'polypeptide(L)'
;GYATYRGLLRGLLAHAGALRIDHVMGLFRLWWVPEGRPPTDGTYVAYDAEAMLAVLVLEAHRAGTVVVGEDLGTVQPGVREALARRGVLGTSVLWFERDWDGDGRPLAPEKWRRDCLATATTHDLPSTAARLTGDHVTLRHRLGLLTRSLEEELTEDATDTAEWLALLARLRMLPEGDG
;
A
#
# COMPACT_ATOMS: atom_id res chain seq x y z
N GLY A 1 -7.71 -26.75 -12.55
CA GLY A 1 -6.47 -26.26 -11.92
C GLY A 1 -6.78 -25.44 -10.67
N TYR A 2 -5.75 -24.98 -9.96
CA TYR A 2 -5.84 -24.03 -8.83
C TYR A 2 -6.70 -24.48 -7.62
N ALA A 3 -6.84 -25.79 -7.39
CA ALA A 3 -7.70 -26.31 -6.32
C ALA A 3 -7.30 -25.82 -4.92
N THR A 4 -6.00 -25.77 -4.62
CA THR A 4 -5.46 -25.28 -3.35
C THR A 4 -5.80 -23.81 -3.12
N TYR A 5 -5.52 -22.96 -4.12
CA TYR A 5 -5.82 -21.53 -4.04
C TYR A 5 -7.32 -21.26 -3.87
N ARG A 6 -8.15 -21.94 -4.66
CA ARG A 6 -9.62 -21.88 -4.52
C ARG A 6 -10.10 -22.34 -3.14
N GLY A 7 -9.52 -23.42 -2.61
CA GLY A 7 -9.85 -23.93 -1.27
C GLY A 7 -9.53 -22.93 -0.17
N LEU A 8 -8.35 -22.30 -0.24
CA LEU A 8 -7.95 -21.23 0.67
C LEU A 8 -8.94 -20.06 0.64
N LEU A 9 -9.25 -19.55 -0.56
CA LEU A 9 -10.18 -18.43 -0.72
C LEU A 9 -11.55 -18.75 -0.15
N ARG A 10 -12.11 -19.94 -0.42
CA ARG A 10 -13.40 -20.35 0.15
C ARG A 10 -13.41 -20.35 1.68
N GLY A 11 -12.33 -20.83 2.29
CA GLY A 11 -12.19 -20.82 3.75
C GLY A 11 -12.19 -19.40 4.32
N LEU A 12 -11.45 -18.49 3.69
CA LEU A 12 -11.36 -17.09 4.11
C LEU A 12 -12.69 -16.32 3.88
N LEU A 13 -13.33 -16.55 2.75
CA LEU A 13 -14.51 -15.79 2.31
C LEU A 13 -15.82 -16.26 2.96
N ALA A 14 -15.87 -17.48 3.51
CA ALA A 14 -17.08 -18.04 4.13
C ALA A 14 -17.66 -17.19 5.27
N HIS A 15 -16.84 -16.34 5.90
CA HIS A 15 -17.22 -15.58 7.10
C HIS A 15 -16.85 -14.10 7.04
N ALA A 16 -16.50 -13.56 5.86
CA ALA A 16 -16.01 -12.19 5.72
C ALA A 16 -16.73 -11.41 4.62
N GLY A 17 -17.15 -10.18 4.94
CA GLY A 17 -17.74 -9.24 3.96
C GLY A 17 -16.71 -8.53 3.07
N ALA A 18 -15.43 -8.57 3.46
CA ALA A 18 -14.31 -8.08 2.65
C ALA A 18 -13.06 -8.96 2.86
N LEU A 19 -12.23 -9.06 1.82
CA LEU A 19 -10.91 -9.71 1.86
C LEU A 19 -9.86 -8.73 1.34
N ARG A 20 -8.86 -8.42 2.18
CA ARG A 20 -7.64 -7.72 1.75
C ARG A 20 -6.58 -8.74 1.36
N ILE A 21 -6.13 -8.72 0.11
CA ILE A 21 -4.98 -9.51 -0.36
C ILE A 21 -3.73 -8.68 -0.13
N ASP A 22 -2.88 -9.16 0.76
CA ASP A 22 -1.55 -8.58 0.97
C ASP A 22 -0.66 -8.84 -0.24
N HIS A 23 0.15 -7.86 -0.63
CA HIS A 23 1.03 -7.92 -1.79
C HIS A 23 0.34 -8.49 -3.03
N VAL A 24 -0.70 -7.81 -3.53
CA VAL A 24 -1.54 -8.33 -4.62
C VAL A 24 -0.75 -8.60 -5.91
N MET A 25 0.40 -7.95 -6.08
CA MET A 25 1.39 -8.22 -7.12
C MET A 25 1.84 -9.68 -7.15
N GLY A 26 1.77 -10.40 -6.02
CA GLY A 26 2.07 -11.83 -5.91
C GLY A 26 1.18 -12.73 -6.79
N LEU A 27 0.01 -12.23 -7.21
CA LEU A 27 -0.83 -12.91 -8.20
C LEU A 27 -0.25 -12.85 -9.62
N PHE A 28 0.70 -11.95 -9.87
CA PHE A 28 1.37 -11.74 -11.16
C PHE A 28 2.79 -12.29 -11.15
N ARG A 29 3.56 -11.99 -10.10
CA ARG A 29 4.94 -12.45 -9.92
C ARG A 29 5.40 -12.32 -8.48
N LEU A 30 6.38 -13.11 -8.06
CA LEU A 30 7.05 -12.95 -6.77
C LEU A 30 8.56 -12.85 -6.93
N TRP A 31 9.20 -12.07 -6.07
CA TRP A 31 10.66 -12.03 -5.96
C TRP A 31 11.14 -13.26 -5.18
N TRP A 32 11.73 -14.22 -5.89
CA TRP A 32 12.25 -15.45 -5.31
C TRP A 32 13.73 -15.29 -5.02
N VAL A 33 14.13 -15.64 -3.81
CA VAL A 33 15.52 -15.66 -3.38
C VAL A 33 15.92 -17.11 -3.16
N PRO A 34 17.01 -17.60 -3.80
CA PRO A 34 17.50 -18.94 -3.52
C PRO A 34 17.84 -19.09 -2.03
N GLU A 35 17.54 -20.26 -1.47
CA GLU A 35 17.76 -20.51 -0.05
C GLU A 35 19.23 -20.28 0.35
N GLY A 36 19.45 -19.55 1.44
CA GLY A 36 20.78 -19.19 1.93
C GLY A 36 21.49 -18.05 1.17
N ARG A 37 20.86 -17.41 0.19
CA ARG A 37 21.41 -16.27 -0.55
C ARG A 37 20.84 -14.94 -0.08
N PRO A 38 21.56 -13.81 -0.26
CA PRO A 38 21.03 -12.49 0.06
C PRO A 38 19.87 -12.11 -0.88
N PRO A 39 18.94 -11.22 -0.46
CA PRO A 39 17.82 -10.78 -1.30
C PRO A 39 18.22 -10.13 -2.63
N THR A 40 19.45 -9.60 -2.72
CA THR A 40 20.02 -9.02 -3.95
C THR A 40 20.23 -10.03 -5.07
N ASP A 41 20.28 -11.33 -4.74
CA ASP A 41 20.50 -12.43 -5.69
C ASP A 41 19.16 -13.04 -6.17
N GLY A 42 18.03 -12.42 -5.84
CA GLY A 42 16.73 -12.90 -6.25
C GLY A 42 16.38 -12.60 -7.70
N THR A 43 15.24 -13.11 -8.13
CA THR A 43 14.63 -12.79 -9.43
C THR A 43 13.12 -12.88 -9.36
N TYR A 44 12.43 -12.23 -10.30
CA TYR A 44 10.98 -12.38 -10.41
C TYR A 44 10.61 -13.69 -11.11
N VAL A 45 9.75 -14.48 -10.46
CA VAL A 45 9.09 -15.64 -11.04
C VAL A 45 7.64 -15.29 -11.35
N ALA A 46 7.24 -15.46 -12.60
CA ALA A 46 5.90 -15.10 -13.06
C ALA A 46 4.85 -16.16 -12.71
N TYR A 47 3.63 -15.70 -12.46
CA TYR A 47 2.42 -16.50 -12.32
C TYR A 47 1.44 -16.19 -13.46
N ASP A 48 0.52 -17.10 -13.71
CA ASP A 48 -0.62 -16.87 -14.61
C ASP A 48 -1.65 -15.98 -13.89
N ALA A 49 -1.43 -14.66 -13.98
CA ALA A 49 -2.25 -13.65 -13.33
C ALA A 49 -3.72 -13.70 -13.75
N GLU A 50 -3.98 -14.04 -15.02
CA GLU A 50 -5.33 -14.14 -15.56
C GLU A 50 -6.11 -15.24 -14.83
N ALA A 51 -5.52 -16.43 -14.69
CA ALA A 51 -6.15 -17.52 -13.94
C ALA A 51 -6.25 -17.21 -12.43
N MET A 52 -5.19 -16.65 -11.83
CA MET A 52 -5.19 -16.30 -10.40
C MET A 52 -6.27 -15.28 -10.05
N LEU A 53 -6.39 -14.20 -10.83
CA LEU A 53 -7.41 -13.18 -10.63
C LEU A 53 -8.82 -13.70 -10.94
N ALA A 54 -8.99 -14.54 -11.98
CA ALA A 54 -10.28 -15.13 -12.30
C ALA A 54 -10.79 -16.01 -11.15
N VAL A 55 -9.92 -16.82 -10.53
CA VAL A 55 -10.29 -17.64 -9.37
C VAL A 55 -10.65 -16.77 -8.17
N LEU A 56 -9.86 -15.72 -7.88
CA LEU A 56 -10.12 -14.78 -6.78
C LEU A 56 -11.50 -14.13 -6.90
N VAL A 57 -11.77 -13.52 -8.05
CA VAL A 57 -12.98 -12.75 -8.29
C VAL A 57 -14.22 -13.66 -8.37
N LEU A 58 -14.09 -14.87 -8.92
CA LEU A 58 -15.18 -15.85 -8.95
C LEU A 58 -15.60 -16.28 -7.54
N GLU A 59 -14.64 -16.59 -6.67
CA GLU A 59 -14.94 -17.03 -5.31
C GLU A 59 -15.45 -15.86 -4.45
N ALA A 60 -14.90 -14.65 -4.62
CA ALA A 60 -15.41 -13.44 -3.97
C ALA A 60 -16.86 -13.12 -4.40
N HIS A 61 -17.15 -13.20 -5.71
CA HIS A 61 -18.50 -12.99 -6.24
C HIS A 61 -19.51 -13.99 -5.66
N ARG A 62 -19.14 -15.28 -5.56
CA ARG A 62 -19.99 -16.32 -4.96
C ARG A 62 -20.29 -16.08 -3.48
N ALA A 63 -19.34 -15.50 -2.76
CA ALA A 63 -19.48 -15.17 -1.34
C ALA A 63 -20.16 -13.80 -1.10
N GLY A 64 -20.32 -12.97 -2.13
CA GLY A 64 -20.78 -11.59 -1.99
C GLY A 64 -19.77 -10.70 -1.26
N THR A 65 -18.49 -11.02 -1.36
CA THR A 65 -17.39 -10.38 -0.62
C THR A 65 -16.64 -9.37 -1.49
N VAL A 66 -16.31 -8.20 -0.93
CA VAL A 66 -15.45 -7.19 -1.57
C VAL A 66 -13.98 -7.62 -1.51
N VAL A 67 -13.20 -7.36 -2.55
CA VAL A 67 -11.75 -7.62 -2.55
C VAL A 67 -10.97 -6.32 -2.64
N VAL A 68 -9.99 -6.17 -1.76
CA VAL A 68 -9.01 -5.07 -1.77
C VAL A 68 -7.63 -5.68 -1.99
N GLY A 69 -6.93 -5.31 -3.05
CA GLY A 69 -5.53 -5.66 -3.27
C GLY A 69 -4.62 -4.56 -2.71
N GLU A 70 -3.72 -4.93 -1.81
CA GLU A 70 -2.61 -4.07 -1.42
C GLU A 70 -1.65 -3.91 -2.61
N ASP A 71 -1.66 -2.71 -3.20
CA ASP A 71 -0.92 -2.37 -4.43
C ASP A 71 0.06 -1.21 -4.21
N LEU A 72 0.84 -1.29 -3.14
CA LEU A 72 1.88 -0.33 -2.76
C LEU A 72 3.26 -0.80 -3.25
N GLY A 73 4.21 0.14 -3.28
CA GLY A 73 5.59 -0.12 -3.68
C GLY A 73 5.77 -0.29 -5.19
N THR A 74 6.60 -1.26 -5.60
CA THR A 74 6.99 -1.45 -7.00
C THR A 74 5.94 -2.23 -7.78
N VAL A 75 4.92 -1.52 -8.26
CA VAL A 75 3.82 -2.09 -9.04
C VAL A 75 4.19 -2.10 -10.54
N GLN A 76 4.05 -3.26 -11.19
CA GLN A 76 4.31 -3.38 -12.63
C GLN A 76 3.23 -2.63 -13.44
N PRO A 77 3.58 -1.98 -14.57
CA PRO A 77 2.58 -1.44 -15.50
C PRO A 77 1.53 -2.49 -15.88
N GLY A 78 0.25 -2.11 -15.89
CA GLY A 78 -0.85 -3.01 -16.24
C GLY A 78 -1.49 -3.74 -15.05
N VAL A 79 -0.82 -3.82 -13.89
CA VAL A 79 -1.37 -4.50 -12.69
C VAL A 79 -2.61 -3.79 -12.19
N ARG A 80 -2.54 -2.47 -11.97
CA ARG A 80 -3.67 -1.68 -11.45
C ARG A 80 -4.87 -1.73 -12.39
N GLU A 81 -4.63 -1.69 -13.69
CA GLU A 81 -5.65 -1.82 -14.73
C GLU A 81 -6.27 -3.22 -14.71
N ALA A 82 -5.49 -4.28 -14.51
CA ALA A 82 -5.99 -5.64 -14.43
C ALA A 82 -6.85 -5.90 -13.18
N LEU A 83 -6.51 -5.27 -12.06
CA LEU A 83 -7.31 -5.28 -10.82
C LEU A 83 -8.63 -4.51 -11.01
N ALA A 84 -8.54 -3.26 -11.51
CA ALA A 84 -9.69 -2.40 -11.73
C ALA A 84 -10.71 -3.02 -12.70
N ARG A 85 -10.24 -3.62 -13.81
CA ARG A 85 -11.12 -4.33 -14.78
C ARG A 85 -11.93 -5.46 -14.16
N ARG A 86 -11.53 -5.96 -12.98
CA ARG A 86 -12.19 -7.07 -12.27
C ARG A 86 -12.86 -6.64 -10.97
N GLY A 87 -12.94 -5.34 -10.71
CA GLY A 87 -13.55 -4.80 -9.48
C GLY A 87 -12.75 -5.10 -8.21
N VAL A 88 -11.44 -5.39 -8.33
CA VAL A 88 -10.56 -5.46 -7.16
C VAL A 88 -10.14 -4.03 -6.82
N LEU A 89 -10.53 -3.56 -5.64
CA LEU A 89 -10.15 -2.24 -5.15
C LEU A 89 -8.65 -2.21 -4.85
N GLY A 90 -7.98 -1.09 -5.07
CA GLY A 90 -6.60 -0.91 -4.61
C GLY A 90 -6.53 -0.37 -3.18
N THR A 91 -5.33 0.02 -2.75
CA THR A 91 -5.07 0.72 -1.50
C THR A 91 -4.42 2.08 -1.74
N SER A 92 -4.86 3.09 -1.00
CA SER A 92 -4.23 4.42 -0.99
C SER A 92 -3.89 4.79 0.44
N VAL A 93 -2.63 5.17 0.68
CA VAL A 93 -2.14 5.53 2.01
C VAL A 93 -1.73 6.98 1.97
N LEU A 94 -2.33 7.82 2.82
CA LEU A 94 -2.17 9.27 2.85
C LEU A 94 -0.74 9.72 2.55
N TRP A 95 0.23 9.27 3.33
CA TRP A 95 1.63 9.69 3.22
C TRP A 95 2.30 9.40 1.87
N PHE A 96 1.73 8.49 1.07
CA PHE A 96 2.25 8.10 -0.24
C PHE A 96 1.51 8.74 -1.42
N GLU A 97 0.35 9.37 -1.19
CA GLU A 97 -0.48 9.99 -2.23
C GLU A 97 0.10 11.34 -2.66
N ARG A 98 1.18 11.26 -3.43
CA ARG A 98 1.96 12.38 -3.96
C ARG A 98 2.01 12.32 -5.49
N ASP A 99 2.22 13.48 -6.11
CA ASP A 99 2.39 13.61 -7.56
C ASP A 99 3.81 13.19 -7.97
N TRP A 100 4.12 11.89 -7.88
CA TRP A 100 5.45 11.33 -8.13
C TRP A 100 5.94 11.48 -9.58
N ASP A 101 5.02 11.62 -10.54
CA ASP A 101 5.35 11.90 -11.95
C ASP A 101 5.48 13.42 -12.22
N GLY A 102 5.10 14.26 -11.25
CA GLY A 102 5.06 15.71 -11.35
C GLY A 102 6.01 16.40 -10.36
N ASP A 103 5.44 17.26 -9.52
CA ASP A 103 6.21 18.10 -8.58
C ASP A 103 6.51 17.42 -7.23
N GLY A 104 6.08 16.16 -7.06
CA GLY A 104 6.26 15.39 -5.83
C GLY A 104 5.37 15.83 -4.67
N ARG A 105 4.49 16.82 -4.85
CA ARG A 105 3.68 17.36 -3.74
C ARG A 105 2.49 16.45 -3.39
N PRO A 106 1.93 16.61 -2.18
CA PRO A 106 0.70 15.92 -1.78
C PRO A 106 -0.45 16.13 -2.77
N LEU A 107 -1.11 15.05 -3.18
CA LEU A 107 -2.26 15.09 -4.07
C LEU A 107 -3.48 15.67 -3.35
N ALA A 108 -4.19 16.57 -4.02
CA ALA A 108 -5.51 17.01 -3.58
C ALA A 108 -6.51 15.83 -3.60
N PRO A 109 -7.51 15.79 -2.68
CA PRO A 109 -8.43 14.65 -2.54
C PRO A 109 -9.11 14.24 -3.85
N GLU A 110 -9.49 15.19 -4.69
CA GLU A 110 -10.10 14.97 -6.00
C GLU A 110 -9.21 14.25 -7.03
N LYS A 111 -7.89 14.20 -6.81
CA LYS A 111 -6.93 13.45 -7.62
C LYS A 111 -6.70 12.02 -7.12
N TRP A 112 -7.20 11.67 -5.92
CA TRP A 112 -7.04 10.33 -5.39
C TRP A 112 -7.86 9.32 -6.19
N ARG A 113 -7.36 8.09 -6.27
CA ARG A 113 -8.05 6.99 -6.93
C ARG A 113 -9.39 6.70 -6.25
N ARG A 114 -10.47 6.58 -7.02
CA ARG A 114 -11.81 6.29 -6.50
C ARG A 114 -11.98 4.86 -6.03
N ASP A 115 -11.51 3.89 -6.80
CA ASP A 115 -11.70 2.45 -6.53
C ASP A 115 -10.61 1.91 -5.60
N CYS A 116 -10.53 2.46 -4.38
CA CYS A 116 -9.55 2.04 -3.39
C CYS A 116 -10.06 2.12 -1.94
N LEU A 117 -9.37 1.40 -1.06
CA LEU A 117 -9.39 1.64 0.38
C LEU A 117 -8.36 2.72 0.72
N ALA A 118 -8.84 3.91 1.08
CA ALA A 118 -8.01 5.01 1.54
C ALA A 118 -7.78 4.93 3.06
N THR A 119 -6.52 5.01 3.51
CA THR A 119 -6.16 5.02 4.94
C THR A 119 -5.17 6.14 5.26
N ALA A 120 -5.16 6.58 6.52
CA ALA A 120 -4.13 7.52 7.00
C ALA A 120 -2.76 6.84 7.13
N THR A 121 -2.72 5.58 7.59
CA THR A 121 -1.51 4.79 7.78
C THR A 121 -1.82 3.29 7.63
N THR A 122 -0.82 2.43 7.78
CA THR A 122 -0.97 0.97 7.82
C THR A 122 -0.29 0.42 9.07
N HIS A 123 -0.37 -0.89 9.30
CA HIS A 123 0.32 -1.54 10.41
C HIS A 123 1.84 -1.61 10.23
N ASP A 124 2.34 -1.44 9.00
CA ASP A 124 3.77 -1.39 8.68
C ASP A 124 4.37 0.01 8.82
N LEU A 125 3.52 1.02 9.01
CA LEU A 125 3.89 2.42 9.08
C LEU A 125 3.71 2.95 10.50
N PRO A 126 4.39 4.05 10.85
CA PRO A 126 4.16 4.71 12.12
C PRO A 126 2.68 5.10 12.26
N SER A 127 2.23 5.15 13.51
CA SER A 127 0.95 5.82 13.81
C SER A 127 1.01 7.27 13.32
N THR A 128 -0.15 7.84 13.00
CA THR A 128 -0.25 9.25 12.61
C THR A 128 0.37 10.18 13.66
N ALA A 129 0.21 9.87 14.96
CA ALA A 129 0.84 10.64 16.03
C ALA A 129 2.37 10.62 15.93
N ALA A 130 2.97 9.43 15.79
CA ALA A 130 4.43 9.31 15.67
C ALA A 130 4.96 9.95 14.37
N ARG A 131 4.19 9.91 13.27
CA ARG A 131 4.54 10.61 12.02
C ARG A 131 4.54 12.13 12.22
N LEU A 132 3.58 12.68 12.96
CA LEU A 132 3.50 14.12 13.21
C LEU A 132 4.60 14.65 14.14
N THR A 133 5.10 13.82 15.06
CA THR A 133 6.18 14.23 15.99
C THR A 133 7.59 13.89 15.47
N GLY A 134 7.72 13.00 14.48
CA GLY A 134 9.01 12.48 14.01
C GLY A 134 9.58 11.34 14.87
N ASP A 135 8.83 10.85 15.88
CA ASP A 135 9.30 9.84 16.83
C ASP A 135 9.71 8.52 16.16
N HIS A 136 9.10 8.18 15.02
CA HIS A 136 9.45 7.00 14.23
C HIS A 136 10.85 7.08 13.65
N VAL A 137 11.34 8.27 13.28
CA VAL A 137 12.72 8.46 12.80
C VAL A 137 13.69 8.22 13.95
N THR A 138 13.45 8.81 15.11
CA THR A 138 14.26 8.58 16.31
C THR A 138 14.25 7.10 16.73
N LEU A 139 13.09 6.43 16.64
CA LEU A 139 12.99 5.00 16.92
C LEU A 139 13.83 4.18 15.94
N ARG A 140 13.71 4.41 14.63
CA ARG A 140 14.52 3.72 13.61
C ARG A 140 16.02 3.95 13.81
N HIS A 141 16.42 5.17 14.21
CA HIS A 141 17.81 5.47 14.54
C HIS A 141 18.33 4.64 15.72
N ARG A 142 17.57 4.61 16.84
CA ARG A 142 17.95 3.82 18.03
C ARG A 142 18.08 2.32 17.73
N LEU A 143 17.33 1.83 16.75
CA LEU A 143 17.38 0.43 16.29
C LEU A 143 18.45 0.17 15.23
N GLY A 144 19.20 1.19 14.79
CA GLY A 144 20.23 1.04 13.75
C GLY A 144 19.66 0.75 12.36
N LEU A 145 18.42 1.20 12.08
CA LEU A 145 17.69 0.92 10.83
C LEU A 145 17.74 2.08 9.81
N LEU A 146 18.51 3.14 10.10
CA LEU A 146 18.71 4.24 9.17
C LEU A 146 19.88 3.93 8.23
N THR A 147 19.71 4.25 6.96
CA THR A 147 20.77 4.17 5.93
C THR A 147 21.45 5.51 5.68
N ARG A 148 20.89 6.59 6.22
CA ARG A 148 21.39 7.97 6.18
C ARG A 148 21.55 8.53 7.59
N SER A 149 22.08 9.75 7.71
CA SER A 149 22.22 10.38 9.02
C SER A 149 20.87 10.68 9.66
N LEU A 150 20.82 10.72 11.00
CA LEU A 150 19.60 11.08 11.73
C LEU A 150 19.11 12.49 11.34
N GLU A 151 20.02 13.43 11.14
CA GLU A 151 19.71 14.82 10.81
C GLU A 151 19.03 14.94 9.44
N GLU A 152 19.54 14.23 8.43
CA GLU A 152 18.93 14.19 7.09
C GLU A 152 17.52 13.59 7.15
N GLU A 153 17.34 12.46 7.84
CA GLU A 153 16.05 11.78 7.93
C GLU A 153 15.01 12.63 8.69
N LEU A 154 15.39 13.32 9.77
CA LEU A 154 14.51 14.23 10.51
C LEU A 154 14.12 15.46 9.66
N THR A 155 15.07 16.01 8.90
CA THR A 155 14.81 17.19 8.05
C THR A 155 13.84 16.84 6.92
N GLU A 156 14.03 15.70 6.26
CA GLU A 156 13.11 15.24 5.22
C GLU A 156 11.73 14.91 5.77
N ASP A 157 11.65 14.22 6.92
CA ASP A 157 10.38 13.87 7.56
C ASP A 157 9.58 15.10 8.00
N ALA A 158 10.26 16.11 8.57
CA ALA A 158 9.64 17.38 8.93
C ALA A 158 9.14 18.15 7.70
N THR A 159 9.89 18.11 6.59
CA THR A 159 9.48 18.73 5.32
C THR A 159 8.24 18.03 4.75
N ASP A 160 8.26 16.69 4.68
CA ASP A 160 7.14 15.88 4.19
C ASP A 160 5.87 16.15 5.01
N THR A 161 6.00 16.17 6.34
CA THR A 161 4.89 16.45 7.26
C THR A 161 4.35 17.88 7.07
N ALA A 162 5.23 18.87 6.94
CA ALA A 162 4.83 20.26 6.74
C ALA A 162 4.03 20.46 5.44
N GLU A 163 4.40 19.77 4.35
CA GLU A 163 3.66 19.84 3.09
C GLU A 163 2.24 19.28 3.20
N TRP A 164 2.07 18.15 3.90
CA TRP A 164 0.75 17.59 4.17
C TRP A 164 -0.10 18.51 5.04
N LEU A 165 0.47 19.07 6.11
CA LEU A 165 -0.22 20.04 6.96
C LEU A 165 -0.62 21.30 6.18
N ALA A 166 0.24 21.81 5.28
CA ALA A 166 -0.08 22.94 4.43
C ALA A 166 -1.24 22.65 3.45
N LEU A 167 -1.31 21.43 2.89
CA LEU A 167 -2.46 21.00 2.09
C LEU A 167 -3.73 20.94 2.93
N LEU A 168 -3.70 20.31 4.10
CA LEU A 168 -4.86 20.19 5.00
C LEU A 168 -5.35 21.55 5.50
N ALA A 169 -4.44 22.48 5.80
CA ALA A 169 -4.76 23.86 6.16
C ALA A 169 -5.50 24.58 5.02
N ARG A 170 -4.99 24.49 3.79
CA ARG A 170 -5.63 25.06 2.58
C ARG A 170 -7.01 24.46 2.30
N LEU A 171 -7.21 23.19 2.64
CA LEU A 171 -8.51 22.51 2.55
C LEU A 171 -9.44 22.81 3.75
N ARG A 172 -8.99 23.59 4.74
CA ARG A 172 -9.71 23.88 6.00
C ARG A 172 -10.08 22.61 6.77
N MET A 173 -9.16 21.63 6.76
CA MET A 173 -9.29 20.36 7.48
C MET A 173 -8.49 20.35 8.80
N LEU A 174 -7.84 21.46 9.13
CA LEU A 174 -7.18 21.68 10.43
C LEU A 174 -8.02 22.69 11.25
N PRO A 175 -8.00 22.59 12.59
CA PRO A 175 -8.67 23.56 13.44
C PRO A 175 -8.13 24.99 13.17
N GLU A 176 -9.01 25.99 13.26
CA GLU A 176 -8.60 27.39 13.17
C GLU A 176 -8.00 27.83 14.52
N GLY A 177 -6.68 28.06 14.57
CA GLY A 177 -5.96 28.61 15.72
C GLY A 177 -5.02 27.64 16.44
N ASP A 178 -4.10 28.19 17.25
CA ASP A 178 -3.10 27.46 18.00
C ASP A 178 -3.78 26.58 19.07
N GLY A 179 -3.76 25.26 18.84
CA GLY A 179 -4.07 24.24 19.84
C GLY A 179 -2.94 24.06 20.84
#